data_AF-A0A6M0BBB7-F1
#
_entry.id   AF-A0A6M0BBB7-F1
#
_cell.length_a   1.000
_cell.length_b   1.000
_cell.length_c   1.000
_cell.angle_alpha   90.00
_cell.angle_beta   90.00
_cell.angle_gamma   90.00
#
_symmetry.space_group_name_H-M   'P 1'
#
loop_
_entity.id
_entity.type
_entity.pdbx_description
1 polymer ?
#
loop_
_entity_poly.entity_id
_entity_poly.type
_entity_poly.pdbx_seq_one_letter_code
_entity_poly.pdbx_strand_id
1 'polypeptide(L)'
;MKNLPIKVKQIEQADLNSEIQLWFFDEHRVGLKPILKKGWSKIGERPMAIVQHRYQWLYVYGFVQPKTGKNLWYLIPRFNTEWLNLVSKKFAEDVGISPKKKCC
;
A
#
# COMPACT_ATOMS: atom_id res chain seq x y z
N MET A 1 -5.51 16.26 3.97
CA MET A 1 -6.35 15.64 2.91
C MET A 1 -7.51 16.49 2.39
N LYS A 2 -7.99 17.54 3.09
CA LYS A 2 -9.19 18.32 2.67
C LYS A 2 -9.14 18.94 1.27
N ASN A 3 -7.96 19.17 0.69
CA ASN A 3 -7.80 19.87 -0.59
C ASN A 3 -7.45 18.96 -1.78
N LEU A 4 -7.42 17.63 -1.60
CA LEU A 4 -7.07 16.70 -2.68
C LEU A 4 -8.04 16.77 -3.87
N PRO A 5 -9.38 16.79 -3.67
CA PRO A 5 -10.32 16.91 -4.79
C PRO A 5 -10.14 18.21 -5.59
N ILE A 6 -9.77 19.30 -4.90
CA ILE A 6 -9.50 20.60 -5.54
C ILE A 6 -8.27 20.51 -6.44
N LYS A 7 -7.20 19.88 -5.95
CA LYS A 7 -5.98 19.67 -6.73
C LYS A 7 -6.23 18.79 -7.96
N VAL A 8 -6.96 17.68 -7.81
CA VAL A 8 -7.28 16.80 -8.95
C VAL A 8 -8.05 17.58 -10.03
N LYS A 9 -9.05 18.38 -9.64
CA LYS A 9 -9.78 19.25 -10.57
C LYS A 9 -8.88 20.27 -11.27
N GLN A 10 -7.92 20.87 -10.57
CA GLN A 10 -6.97 21.80 -11.16
C GLN A 10 -6.09 21.13 -12.22
N ILE A 11 -5.64 19.90 -11.96
CA ILE A 11 -4.83 19.13 -12.92
C ILE A 11 -5.70 18.72 -14.13
N GLU A 12 -6.94 18.27 -13.89
CA GLU A 12 -7.90 17.96 -14.96
C GLU A 12 -8.19 19.17 -15.84
N GLN A 13 -8.28 20.37 -15.25
CA GLN A 13 -8.46 21.62 -16.00
C GLN A 13 -7.21 22.05 -16.78
N ALA A 14 -6.02 21.74 -16.27
CA ALA A 14 -4.75 22.10 -16.92
C ALA A 14 -4.44 21.20 -18.12
N ASP A 15 -4.93 19.96 -18.14
CA ASP A 15 -4.69 19.00 -19.21
C ASP A 15 -5.98 18.29 -19.64
N LEU A 16 -6.75 18.95 -20.50
CA LEU A 16 -8.01 18.45 -21.05
C LEU A 16 -7.83 17.28 -22.05
N ASN A 17 -6.61 17.02 -22.51
CA ASN A 17 -6.34 16.01 -23.54
C ASN A 17 -6.03 14.61 -22.96
N SER A 18 -5.92 14.50 -21.63
CA SER A 18 -5.64 13.22 -20.97
C SER A 18 -6.66 12.89 -19.88
N GLU A 19 -6.99 11.61 -19.76
CA GLU A 19 -7.76 11.11 -18.63
C GLU A 19 -6.86 11.04 -17.40
N ILE A 20 -7.24 11.75 -16.34
CA ILE A 20 -6.50 11.76 -15.07
C ILE A 20 -7.14 10.77 -14.10
N GLN A 21 -6.34 9.85 -13.60
CA GLN A 21 -6.76 8.86 -12.62
C GLN A 21 -6.04 9.09 -11.29
N LEU A 22 -6.81 9.38 -10.25
CA LEU A 22 -6.30 9.43 -8.88
C LEU A 22 -6.05 8.01 -8.38
N TRP A 23 -4.83 7.73 -7.90
CA TRP A 23 -4.49 6.46 -7.24
C TRP A 23 -3.87 6.74 -5.87
N PHE A 24 -4.29 5.97 -4.87
CA PHE A 24 -3.65 5.95 -3.57
C PHE A 24 -2.67 4.80 -3.48
N PHE A 25 -1.52 5.04 -2.88
CA PHE A 25 -0.49 4.06 -2.61
C PHE A 25 -0.26 3.94 -1.11
N ASP A 26 -0.12 2.72 -0.62
CA ASP A 26 0.33 2.44 0.75
C ASP A 26 1.16 1.15 0.80
N GLU A 27 1.94 1.00 1.87
CA GLU A 27 2.81 -0.14 2.12
C GLU A 27 2.41 -0.85 3.42
N HIS A 28 2.38 -2.18 3.38
CA HIS A 28 2.16 -3.00 4.56
C HIS A 28 3.16 -4.13 4.71
N ARG A 29 3.76 -4.21 5.90
CA ARG A 29 4.70 -5.28 6.26
C ARG A 29 3.97 -6.47 6.86
N VAL A 30 4.06 -7.61 6.19
CA VAL A 30 3.62 -8.93 6.64
C VAL A 30 4.80 -9.71 7.17
N GLY A 31 4.65 -10.36 8.32
CA GLY A 31 5.72 -11.21 8.81
C GLY A 31 5.41 -11.90 10.11
N LEU A 32 6.39 -12.68 10.56
CA LEU A 32 6.26 -13.60 11.69
C LEU A 32 6.52 -12.90 13.03
N LYS A 33 5.92 -11.71 13.22
CA LYS A 33 5.85 -11.07 14.53
C LYS A 33 4.66 -11.67 15.28
N PRO A 34 4.89 -12.50 16.31
CA PRO A 34 3.80 -13.17 16.98
C PRO A 34 2.92 -12.14 17.71
N ILE A 35 1.61 -12.31 17.58
CA ILE A 35 0.64 -11.51 18.32
C ILE A 35 0.41 -12.19 19.67
N LEU A 36 0.75 -11.50 20.75
CA LEU A 36 0.42 -11.94 22.10
C LEU A 36 -1.10 -11.87 22.28
N LYS A 37 -1.74 -13.01 22.50
CA LYS A 37 -3.17 -13.09 22.80
C LYS A 37 -3.40 -12.91 24.30
N LYS A 38 -4.55 -12.35 24.66
CA LYS A 38 -5.00 -12.33 26.06
C LYS A 38 -5.36 -13.75 26.49
N GLY A 39 -5.00 -14.12 27.71
CA GLY A 39 -5.31 -15.40 28.32
C GLY A 39 -5.60 -15.25 29.80
N TRP A 40 -6.26 -16.25 30.38
CA TRP A 40 -6.52 -16.32 31.82
C TRP A 40 -5.38 -17.05 32.52
N SER A 41 -5.02 -16.60 33.72
CA SER A 41 -4.13 -17.30 34.65
C SER A 41 -4.78 -17.39 36.03
N LYS A 42 -4.27 -18.28 36.88
CA LYS A 42 -4.70 -18.34 38.27
C LYS A 42 -4.33 -17.04 38.99
N ILE A 43 -5.14 -16.67 39.98
CA ILE A 43 -4.85 -15.51 40.83
C ILE A 43 -3.50 -15.75 41.53
N GLY A 44 -2.59 -14.77 41.42
CA GLY A 44 -1.23 -14.86 41.94
C GLY A 44 -0.20 -15.47 40.99
N GLU A 45 -0.62 -16.04 39.84
CA GLU A 45 0.29 -16.60 38.83
C GLU A 45 0.41 -15.68 37.61
N ARG A 46 1.65 -15.37 37.22
CA ARG A 46 1.94 -14.60 36.01
C ARG A 46 2.00 -15.55 34.80
N PRO A 47 1.13 -15.39 33.78
CA PRO A 47 1.18 -16.24 32.59
C PRO A 47 2.46 -15.96 31.81
N MET A 48 3.16 -17.04 31.42
CA MET A 48 4.34 -16.96 30.57
C MET A 48 3.97 -17.37 29.15
N ALA A 49 4.15 -16.45 28.20
CA ALA A 49 4.01 -16.74 26.78
C ALA A 49 5.40 -17.04 26.19
N ILE A 50 5.59 -18.26 25.68
CA ILE A 50 6.77 -18.59 24.88
C ILE A 50 6.57 -18.00 23.50
N VAL A 51 7.41 -17.04 23.13
CA VAL A 51 7.33 -16.35 21.85
C VAL A 51 8.62 -16.53 21.09
N GLN A 52 8.54 -17.04 19.86
CA GLN A 52 9.67 -17.08 18.94
C GLN A 52 9.54 -15.93 17.93
N HIS A 53 10.16 -14.78 18.23
CA HIS A 53 10.21 -13.67 17.28
C HIS A 53 11.05 -14.06 16.06
N ARG A 54 10.49 -13.90 14.85
CA ARG A 54 11.25 -13.97 13.61
C ARG A 54 11.08 -12.66 12.84
N TYR A 55 12.20 -12.05 12.46
CA TYR A 55 12.23 -10.78 11.72
C TYR A 55 12.31 -11.02 10.21
N GLN A 56 11.58 -12.03 9.72
CA GLN A 56 11.39 -12.26 8.29
C GLN A 56 10.15 -11.50 7.85
N TRP A 57 10.35 -10.60 6.90
CA TRP A 57 9.34 -9.67 6.43
C TRP A 57 9.09 -9.89 4.94
N LEU A 58 7.82 -9.92 4.60
CA LEU A 58 7.30 -9.77 3.26
C LEU A 58 6.56 -8.44 3.23
N TYR A 59 6.70 -7.68 2.17
CA TYR A 59 6.07 -6.38 2.03
C TYR A 59 4.98 -6.45 0.96
N VAL A 60 3.89 -5.74 1.21
CA VAL A 60 2.76 -5.62 0.31
C VAL A 60 2.64 -4.16 -0.09
N TYR A 61 2.75 -3.88 -1.38
CA TYR A 61 2.48 -2.57 -1.94
C TYR A 61 1.08 -2.58 -2.52
N GLY A 62 0.21 -1.70 -2.01
CA GLY A 62 -1.18 -1.59 -2.41
C GLY A 62 -1.43 -0.30 -3.16
N PHE A 63 -2.05 -0.40 -4.33
CA PHE A 63 -2.57 0.73 -5.09
C PHE A 63 -4.09 0.64 -5.18
N VAL A 64 -4.81 1.73 -4.90
CA VAL A 64 -6.28 1.75 -4.93
C VAL A 64 -6.78 2.97 -5.69
N GLN A 65 -7.66 2.73 -6.67
CA GLN A 65 -8.39 3.78 -7.38
C GLN A 65 -9.74 4.02 -6.68
N PRO A 66 -9.93 5.16 -5.99
CA PRO A 66 -11.13 5.41 -5.19
C PRO A 66 -12.40 5.50 -6.03
N LYS A 67 -12.31 6.01 -7.27
CA LYS A 67 -13.48 6.23 -8.15
C LYS A 67 -14.10 4.93 -8.67
N THR A 68 -13.30 3.89 -8.85
CA THR A 68 -13.73 2.62 -9.48
C THR A 68 -13.64 1.42 -8.54
N GLY A 69 -12.94 1.55 -7.41
CA GLY A 69 -12.63 0.44 -6.50
C GLY A 69 -11.53 -0.50 -7.01
N LYS A 70 -10.93 -0.23 -8.19
CA LYS A 70 -9.82 -1.05 -8.71
C LYS A 70 -8.63 -1.00 -7.77
N ASN A 71 -7.96 -2.14 -7.63
CA ASN A 71 -6.77 -2.25 -6.80
C ASN A 71 -5.72 -3.16 -7.45
N LEU A 72 -4.46 -2.89 -7.11
CA LEU A 72 -3.30 -3.68 -7.50
C LEU A 72 -2.43 -3.92 -6.27
N TRP A 73 -1.95 -5.14 -6.11
CA TRP A 73 -1.17 -5.58 -4.96
C TRP A 73 0.11 -6.26 -5.42
N TYR A 74 1.24 -5.85 -4.86
CA TYR A 74 2.54 -6.42 -5.18
C TYR A 74 3.21 -6.96 -3.92
N LEU A 75 3.62 -8.22 -3.98
CA LEU A 75 4.43 -8.84 -2.93
C LEU A 75 5.91 -8.63 -3.24
N ILE A 76 6.64 -8.00 -2.32
CA ILE A 76 8.07 -7.72 -2.48
C ILE A 76 8.86 -8.18 -1.25
N PRO A 77 10.13 -8.56 -1.43
CA PRO A 77 10.93 -9.08 -0.32
C PRO A 77 11.48 -7.99 0.60
N ARG A 78 11.57 -6.73 0.15
CA ARG A 78 12.21 -5.63 0.90
C ARG A 78 11.59 -4.28 0.55
N PHE A 79 11.62 -3.36 1.52
CA PHE A 79 11.30 -1.95 1.31
C PHE A 79 12.58 -1.13 1.06
N ASN A 80 12.78 -0.66 -0.16
CA ASN A 80 13.78 0.33 -0.52
C ASN A 80 13.36 1.07 -1.81
N THR A 81 14.12 2.09 -2.20
CA THR A 81 13.84 2.90 -3.39
C THR A 81 13.91 2.08 -4.69
N GLU A 82 14.78 1.08 -4.76
CA GLU A 82 14.93 0.20 -5.93
C GLU A 82 13.65 -0.61 -6.19
N TRP A 83 13.13 -1.26 -5.15
CA TRP A 83 11.87 -2.01 -5.22
C TRP A 83 10.68 -1.09 -5.49
N LEU A 84 10.65 0.12 -4.90
CA LEU A 84 9.61 1.10 -5.20
C LEU A 84 9.61 1.54 -6.65
N ASN A 85 10.77 1.82 -7.23
CA ASN A 85 10.89 2.16 -8.64
C ASN A 85 10.46 1.00 -9.55
N LEU A 86 10.84 -0.23 -9.20
CA LEU A 86 10.46 -1.42 -9.95
C LEU A 86 8.94 -1.63 -9.94
N VAL A 87 8.31 -1.59 -8.75
CA VAL A 87 6.87 -1.73 -8.62
C VAL A 87 6.14 -0.56 -9.29
N SER A 88 6.64 0.67 -9.21
CA SER A 88 6.00 1.82 -9.86
C SER A 88 6.00 1.68 -11.39
N LYS A 89 7.08 1.17 -11.98
CA LYS A 89 7.13 0.84 -13.42
C LYS A 89 6.12 -0.25 -13.77
N LYS A 90 6.10 -1.32 -12.98
CA LYS A 90 5.16 -2.43 -13.19
C LYS A 90 3.70 -1.97 -13.06
N PHE A 91 3.41 -1.13 -12.07
CA PHE A 91 2.11 -0.49 -11.88
C PHE A 91 1.71 0.36 -13.09
N ALA A 92 2.63 1.18 -13.62
CA ALA A 92 2.36 1.98 -14.81
C ALA A 92 2.00 1.12 -16.03
N GLU A 93 2.67 -0.01 -16.22
CA GLU A 93 2.34 -0.99 -17.26
C GLU A 93 0.97 -1.63 -17.02
N ASP A 94 0.70 -2.09 -15.80
CA ASP A 94 -0.53 -2.82 -15.46
C ASP A 94 -1.78 -1.91 -15.52
N VAL A 95 -1.63 -0.63 -15.19
CA VAL A 95 -2.68 0.39 -15.36
C VAL A 95 -2.78 0.85 -16.82
N GLY A 96 -1.75 0.62 -17.65
CA GLY A 96 -1.70 1.06 -19.04
C GLY A 96 -1.56 2.59 -19.16
N ILE A 97 -0.63 3.18 -18.41
CA ILE A 97 -0.33 4.62 -18.48
C ILE A 97 0.12 4.97 -19.91
N SER A 98 -0.44 6.04 -20.45
CA SER A 98 -0.14 6.51 -21.80
C SER A 98 -0.23 8.05 -21.85
N PRO A 99 0.20 8.72 -22.93
CA PRO A 99 0.04 10.17 -23.05
C PRO A 99 -1.42 10.64 -22.89
N LYS A 100 -2.39 9.78 -23.23
CA LYS A 100 -3.83 10.03 -23.09
C LYS A 100 -4.42 9.59 -21.75
N LYS A 101 -3.65 8.90 -20.90
CA LYS A 101 -4.11 8.35 -19.62
C LYS A 101 -3.01 8.47 -18.56
N LYS A 102 -3.17 9.42 -17.64
CA LYS A 102 -2.18 9.77 -16.61
C LYS A 102 -2.68 9.39 -15.23
N CYS A 103 -1.75 9.04 -14.34
CA CYS A 103 -2.04 8.82 -12.92
C CYS A 103 -1.54 10.00 -12.09
N CYS A 104 -2.33 10.40 -11.09
CA CYS A 104 -2.01 11.42 -10.10
C CYS A 104 -2.05 10.82 -8.69
#